data_AF-A0A9X4SEQ7-F1
#
_entry.id   AF-A0A9X4SEQ7-F1
#
_cell.length_a   1.000
_cell.length_b   1.000
_cell.length_c   1.000
_cell.angle_alpha   90.00
_cell.angle_beta   90.00
_cell.angle_gamma   90.00
#
_symmetry.space_group_name_H-M   'P 1'
#
loop_
_entity.id
_entity.type
_entity.pdbx_description
1 polymer ?
#
loop_
_entity_poly.entity_id
_entity_poly.type
_entity_poly.pdbx_seq_one_letter_code
_entity_poly.pdbx_strand_id
1 'polypeptide(L)'
;MSYIKYGESFRALRKQHKKTLGYFESIGISKSTLSQFENGKTLLSFDKLDMALQKMNVTMTSYILMINNSESEYFIMQFREIERGYMTRNKKTHADLL
;
A
#
# COMPACT_ATOMS: atom_id res chain seq x y z
N MET A 1 -3.71 -4.07 -9.17
CA MET A 1 -2.50 -3.55 -8.49
C MET A 1 -1.32 -3.47 -9.45
N SER A 2 -0.64 -2.34 -9.53
CA SER A 2 0.72 -2.32 -10.10
C SER A 2 1.72 -2.77 -9.04
N TYR A 3 2.48 -3.83 -9.32
CA TYR A 3 3.50 -4.38 -8.41
C TYR A 3 4.56 -3.34 -7.99
N ILE A 4 4.71 -2.28 -8.79
CA ILE A 4 5.62 -1.15 -8.55
C ILE A 4 5.31 -0.46 -7.22
N LYS A 5 4.02 -0.34 -6.85
CA LYS A 5 3.60 0.38 -5.64
C LYS A 5 4.17 -0.25 -4.36
N TYR A 6 4.31 -1.57 -4.30
CA TYR A 6 4.91 -2.24 -3.14
C TYR A 6 6.36 -1.77 -2.94
N GLY A 7 7.19 -1.87 -3.97
CA GLY A 7 8.58 -1.43 -3.92
C GLY A 7 8.73 0.05 -3.54
N GLU A 8 7.94 0.92 -4.16
CA GLU A 8 7.98 2.36 -3.90
C GLU A 8 7.55 2.72 -2.47
N SER A 9 6.45 2.13 -2.00
CA SER A 9 5.97 2.28 -0.63
C SER A 9 7.00 1.79 0.38
N PHE A 10 7.61 0.63 0.14
CA PHE A 10 8.66 0.11 1.01
C PHE A 10 9.88 1.04 1.05
N ARG A 11 10.29 1.57 -0.11
CA ARG A 11 11.40 2.53 -0.22
C ARG A 11 11.14 3.80 0.58
N ALA A 12 9.93 4.34 0.50
CA ALA A 12 9.52 5.52 1.26
C ALA A 12 9.62 5.25 2.77
N LEU A 13 9.06 4.12 3.22
CA LEU A 13 9.11 3.67 4.61
C LEU A 13 10.54 3.47 5.11
N ARG A 14 11.40 2.78 4.34
CA ARG A 14 12.81 2.56 4.69
C ARG A 14 13.56 3.88 4.89
N LYS A 15 13.35 4.85 3.99
CA LYS A 15 13.96 6.18 4.07
C LYS A 15 13.45 6.97 5.27
N GLN A 16 12.15 6.91 5.57
CA GLN A 16 11.56 7.53 6.76
C GLN A 16 12.20 6.99 8.06
N HIS A 17 12.44 5.68 8.12
CA HIS A 17 13.15 5.03 9.23
C HIS A 17 14.68 5.20 9.18
N LYS A 18 15.20 5.99 8.22
CA LYS A 18 16.63 6.26 8.01
C LYS A 18 17.48 4.99 7.89
N LYS A 19 16.94 3.92 7.30
CA LYS A 19 17.66 2.65 7.12
C LYS A 19 18.35 2.62 5.76
N THR A 20 19.61 2.18 5.75
CA THR A 20 20.37 1.94 4.51
C THR A 20 19.90 0.65 3.84
N LEU A 21 20.30 0.42 2.58
CA LEU A 21 20.02 -0.86 1.92
C LEU A 21 20.70 -2.04 2.65
N GLY A 22 21.90 -1.83 3.20
CA GLY A 22 22.67 -2.86 3.92
C GLY A 22 22.04 -3.28 5.25
N TYR A 23 21.09 -2.50 5.79
CA TYR A 23 20.43 -2.82 7.05
C TYR A 23 19.76 -4.21 7.03
N PHE A 24 19.28 -4.66 5.87
CA PHE A 24 18.53 -5.91 5.72
C PHE A 24 19.42 -7.12 5.35
N GLU A 25 20.74 -6.95 5.24
CA GLU A 25 21.66 -8.06 4.92
C GLU A 25 21.62 -9.14 6.01
N SER A 26 21.50 -8.74 7.28
CA SER A 26 21.35 -9.65 8.42
C SER A 26 20.11 -10.56 8.39
N ILE A 27 19.10 -10.23 7.57
CA ILE A 27 17.92 -11.08 7.36
C ILE A 27 17.93 -11.77 5.98
N GLY A 28 19.10 -11.77 5.32
CA GLY A 28 19.32 -12.44 4.04
C GLY A 28 18.74 -11.71 2.84
N ILE A 29 18.58 -10.38 2.91
CA ILE A 29 18.20 -9.55 1.76
C ILE A 29 19.42 -8.74 1.33
N SER A 30 19.96 -9.04 0.14
CA SER A 30 21.10 -8.31 -0.40
C SER A 30 20.72 -6.88 -0.79
N LYS A 31 21.69 -5.96 -0.82
CA LYS A 31 21.50 -4.58 -1.32
C LYS A 31 20.94 -4.56 -2.74
N SER A 32 21.40 -5.47 -3.59
CA SER A 32 20.94 -5.64 -4.98
C SER A 32 19.47 -6.03 -5.03
N THR A 33 19.10 -7.10 -4.32
CA THR A 33 17.73 -7.60 -4.25
C THR A 33 16.78 -6.54 -3.73
N LEU A 34 17.15 -5.84 -2.66
CA LEU A 34 16.34 -4.78 -2.08
C LEU A 34 16.18 -3.61 -3.05
N SER A 35 17.26 -3.22 -3.75
CA SER A 35 17.19 -2.17 -4.78
C SER A 35 16.29 -2.57 -5.94
N GLN A 36 16.37 -3.81 -6.43
CA GLN A 36 15.48 -4.29 -7.50
C GLN A 36 14.02 -4.27 -7.07
N PHE A 37 13.73 -4.72 -5.84
CA PHE A 37 12.40 -4.65 -5.25
C PHE A 37 11.89 -3.22 -5.13
N GLU A 38 12.67 -2.31 -4.54
CA GLU A 38 12.29 -0.90 -4.34
C GLU A 38 12.07 -0.11 -5.64
N ASN A 39 12.63 -0.59 -6.75
CA ASN A 39 12.43 -0.02 -8.09
C ASN A 39 11.38 -0.82 -8.90
N GLY A 40 10.63 -1.72 -8.28
CA GLY A 40 9.55 -2.47 -8.91
C GLY A 40 9.98 -3.52 -9.94
N LYS A 41 11.28 -3.89 -9.96
CA LYS A 41 11.83 -4.86 -10.93
C LYS A 41 11.58 -6.31 -10.52
N THR A 42 11.48 -6.57 -9.22
CA THR A 42 11.23 -7.90 -8.64
C THR A 42 10.31 -7.76 -7.44
N LEU A 43 9.74 -8.87 -6.98
CA LEU A 43 9.09 -8.96 -5.68
C LEU A 43 10.04 -9.59 -4.67
N LEU A 44 9.89 -9.23 -3.40
CA LEU A 44 10.38 -10.07 -2.31
C LEU A 44 9.39 -11.21 -2.08
N SER A 45 9.90 -12.37 -1.66
CA SER A 45 9.05 -13.40 -1.08
C SER A 45 8.35 -12.87 0.17
N PHE A 46 7.20 -13.43 0.50
CA PHE A 46 6.35 -12.96 1.59
C PHE A 46 7.09 -12.96 2.94
N ASP A 47 7.82 -14.03 3.24
CA ASP A 47 8.65 -14.16 4.44
C ASP A 47 9.71 -13.06 4.54
N LYS A 48 10.41 -12.75 3.44
CA LYS A 48 11.43 -11.70 3.41
C LYS A 48 10.82 -10.31 3.59
N LEU A 49 9.67 -10.06 2.98
CA LEU A 49 8.94 -8.81 3.16
C LEU A 49 8.49 -8.64 4.62
N ASP A 50 7.88 -9.67 5.22
CA ASP A 50 7.42 -9.66 6.61
C ASP A 50 8.59 -9.44 7.59
N MET A 51 9.68 -10.19 7.44
CA MET A 51 10.90 -9.99 8.24
C MET A 51 11.47 -8.57 8.12
N ALA A 52 11.46 -8.00 6.91
CA ALA A 52 11.98 -6.66 6.69
C ALA A 52 11.10 -5.57 7.33
N LEU A 53 9.77 -5.72 7.26
CA LEU A 53 8.82 -4.83 7.93
C LEU A 53 8.95 -4.94 9.45
N GLN A 54 9.03 -6.15 10.00
CA GLN A 54 9.26 -6.37 11.44
C GLN A 54 10.58 -5.76 11.90
N LYS A 55 11.65 -5.87 11.10
CA LYS A 55 12.95 -5.23 11.41
C LYS A 55 12.88 -3.70 11.44
N MET A 56 11.84 -3.10 10.85
CA MET A 56 11.53 -1.67 10.94
C MET A 56 10.46 -1.34 11.98
N ASN A 57 9.96 -2.32 12.74
CA ASN A 57 8.82 -2.21 13.65
C ASN A 57 7.52 -1.77 12.93
N VAL A 58 7.28 -2.30 11.73
CA VAL A 58 6.10 -2.02 10.92
C VAL A 58 5.32 -3.31 10.70
N THR A 59 4.00 -3.25 10.86
CA THR A 59 3.14 -4.40 10.60
C THR A 59 2.80 -4.51 9.10
N MET A 60 2.55 -5.72 8.62
CA MET A 60 2.05 -5.93 7.25
C MET A 60 0.78 -5.11 6.98
N THR A 61 -0.15 -5.06 7.93
CA THR A 61 -1.39 -4.29 7.83
C THR A 61 -1.13 -2.79 7.60
N SER A 62 -0.26 -2.18 8.40
CA SER A 62 0.10 -0.76 8.25
C SER A 62 0.73 -0.49 6.88
N TYR A 63 1.57 -1.40 6.41
CA TYR A 63 2.20 -1.31 5.10
C TYR A 63 1.19 -1.40 3.94
N ILE A 64 0.25 -2.33 3.99
CA ILE A 64 -0.83 -2.46 3.01
C ILE A 64 -1.73 -1.21 3.00
N LEU A 65 -2.09 -0.69 4.18
CA LEU A 65 -2.88 0.54 4.30
C LEU A 65 -2.18 1.73 3.62
N MET A 66 -0.87 1.84 3.80
CA MET A 66 -0.05 2.88 3.17
C MET A 66 0.00 2.74 1.64
N ILE A 67 0.10 1.52 1.11
CA ILE A 67 0.07 1.27 -0.35
C ILE A 67 -1.27 1.70 -0.95
N ASN A 68 -2.36 1.44 -0.23
CA ASN A 68 -3.72 1.67 -0.70
C ASN A 68 -4.25 3.07 -0.34
N ASN A 69 -3.35 4.02 -0.02
CA ASN A 69 -3.69 5.40 0.31
C ASN A 69 -4.74 5.54 1.43
N SER A 70 -4.67 4.68 2.45
CA SER A 70 -5.62 4.59 3.56
C SER A 70 -7.00 4.02 3.22
N GLU A 71 -7.19 3.43 2.03
CA GLU A 71 -8.46 2.81 1.64
C GLU A 71 -8.38 1.28 1.62
N SER A 72 -9.29 0.60 2.31
CA SER A 72 -9.52 -0.82 2.06
C SER A 72 -10.24 -0.95 0.69
N GLU A 73 -9.46 -1.19 -0.36
CA GLU A 73 -9.86 -0.99 -1.77
C GLU A 73 -11.18 -1.64 -2.17
N TYR A 74 -11.53 -2.85 -1.71
CA TYR A 74 -12.77 -3.47 -2.18
C TYR A 74 -14.03 -2.94 -1.46
N PHE A 75 -14.04 -2.97 -0.12
CA PHE A 75 -15.23 -2.62 0.64
C PHE A 75 -15.55 -1.13 0.56
N ILE A 76 -14.55 -0.25 0.61
CA ILE A 76 -14.76 1.20 0.58
C ILE A 76 -15.19 1.66 -0.80
N MET A 77 -14.64 1.09 -1.88
CA MET A 77 -15.11 1.42 -3.23
C MET A 77 -16.58 1.02 -3.42
N GLN A 78 -16.96 -0.20 -3.01
CA GLN A 78 -18.36 -0.63 -3.09
C GLN A 78 -19.28 0.25 -2.24
N PHE A 79 -18.87 0.59 -1.01
CA PHE A 79 -19.62 1.47 -0.14
C PHE A 79 -19.78 2.88 -0.74
N ARG A 80 -18.72 3.44 -1.35
CA ARG A 80 -18.78 4.75 -2.02
C ARG A 80 -19.68 4.76 -3.24
N GLU A 81 -19.72 3.68 -4.02
CA GLU A 81 -20.66 3.56 -5.13
C GLU A 81 -22.10 3.51 -4.62
N ILE A 82 -22.35 2.78 -3.52
CA ILE A 82 -23.67 2.75 -2.86
C ILE A 82 -24.06 4.14 -2.34
N GLU A 83 -23.16 4.84 -1.62
CA GLU A 83 -23.38 6.21 -1.14
C GLU A 83 -23.64 7.19 -2.29
N ARG A 84 -22.85 7.13 -3.37
CA ARG A 84 -23.07 7.96 -4.56
C ARG A 84 -24.43 7.68 -5.21
N GLY A 85 -24.82 6.41 -5.32
CA GLY A 85 -26.14 6.02 -5.81
C GLY A 85 -27.29 6.56 -4.97
N TYR A 86 -27.14 6.55 -3.64
CA TYR A 86 -28.12 7.12 -2.71
C TYR A 86 -28.20 8.66 -2.83
N MET A 87 -27.06 9.35 -2.84
CA MET A 87 -26.99 10.81 -2.93
C MET A 87 -27.49 11.35 -4.28
N THR A 88 -27.28 10.61 -5.37
CA THR A 88 -27.77 11.00 -6.71
C THR A 88 -29.25 10.70 -6.93
N ARG A 89 -29.79 9.63 -6.32
CA ARG A 89 -31.24 9.39 -6.29
C ARG A 89 -32.01 10.53 -5.62
N ASN A 90 -31.47 11.11 -4.55
CA ASN A 90 -32.14 12.18 -3.81
C ASN A 90 -32.15 13.55 -4.52
N LYS A 91 -31.31 13.75 -5.55
CA LYS A 91 -31.32 14.99 -6.35
C LYS A 91 -32.30 14.94 -7.53
N LYS A 92 -32.69 13.76 -8.01
CA LYS A 92 -33.68 13.61 -9.08
C LYS A 92 -35.12 13.74 -8.61
N THR A 93 -35.40 13.59 -7.31
CA THR A 93 -36.78 13.63 -6.79
C THR A 93 -37.26 15.02 -6.38
N HIS A 94 -36.40 16.05 -6.41
CA HIS A 94 -36.78 17.41 -6.02
C HIS A 94 -36.77 18.45 -7.15
N ALA A 95 -36.40 18.07 -8.38
CA ALA A 95 -36.43 18.97 -9.54
C ALA A 95 -37.72 18.89 -10.38
N ASP A 96 -38.59 17.89 -10.12
CA ASP A 96 -39.84 17.68 -10.88
C ASP A 96 -41.11 18.08 -10.07
N LEU A 97 -40.97 18.94 -9.05
CA LEU A 97 -42.09 19.44 -8.22
C LEU A 97 -42.13 20.98 -8.11
N LEU A 98 -41.59 21.71 -9.08
CA LEU A 98 -41.81 23.14 -9.28
C LEU A 98 -42.06 23.41 -10.78
#